data_AF-A0A955NPZ7-F1
#
_entry.id   AF-A0A955NPZ7-F1
#
_cell.length_a   1.000
_cell.length_b   1.000
_cell.length_c   1.000
_cell.angle_alpha   90.00
_cell.angle_beta   90.00
_cell.angle_gamma   90.00
#
_symmetry.space_group_name_H-M   'P 1'
#
loop_
_entity.id
_entity.type
_entity.pdbx_description
1 polymer ?
#
loop_
_entity_poly.entity_id
_entity_poly.type
_entity_poly.pdbx_seq_one_letter_code
_entity_poly.pdbx_strand_id
1 'polypeptide(L)'
;MALIDCPGCGKKVSDGSPYCPECGQPIPRKLAPFETDPQSQCKRRWKFSRNGFLTIFVFLLVYGLSGVFLETHRVSSWTPIFLFMSLIGVVVAILQLKKYR
;
A
#
# COMPACT_ATOMS: atom_id res chain seq x y z
N MET A 1 -7.34 30.84 16.01
CA MET A 1 -6.22 31.05 16.95
C MET A 1 -6.79 30.88 18.34
N ALA A 2 -6.22 30.00 19.15
CA ALA A 2 -6.71 29.74 20.51
C ALA A 2 -5.94 30.61 21.51
N LEU A 3 -6.65 31.26 22.43
CA LEU A 3 -6.02 31.97 23.53
C LEU A 3 -5.87 30.98 24.69
N ILE A 4 -4.64 30.79 25.16
CA ILE A 4 -4.29 29.95 26.31
C ILE A 4 -3.87 30.82 27.48
N ASP A 5 -4.13 30.37 28.70
CA ASP A 5 -3.72 31.09 29.90
C ASP A 5 -2.23 30.83 30.20
N CYS A 6 -1.47 31.91 30.41
CA CYS A 6 -0.05 31.81 30.74
C CYS A 6 0.13 31.22 32.15
N PRO A 7 0.97 30.17 32.32
CA PRO A 7 1.19 29.55 33.63
C PRO A 7 1.94 30.46 34.63
N GLY A 8 2.57 31.55 34.17
CA GLY A 8 3.29 32.48 35.03
C GLY A 8 2.44 33.64 35.54
N CYS A 9 1.62 34.26 34.68
CA CYS A 9 0.88 35.49 35.02
C CYS A 9 -0.65 35.35 34.92
N GLY A 10 -1.17 34.25 34.40
CA GLY A 10 -2.61 34.03 34.20
C GLY A 10 -3.25 34.88 33.10
N LYS A 11 -2.48 35.67 32.34
CA LYS A 11 -3.00 36.41 31.19
C LYS A 11 -3.18 35.51 29.98
N LYS A 12 -4.15 35.86 29.13
CA LYS A 12 -4.45 35.15 27.88
C LYS A 12 -3.41 35.49 26.81
N VAL A 13 -2.78 34.47 26.24
CA VAL A 13 -1.75 34.60 25.20
C VAL A 13 -2.06 33.67 24.03
N SER A 14 -1.63 34.04 22.82
CA SER A 14 -1.76 33.21 21.64
C SER A 14 -0.98 31.90 21.79
N ASP A 15 -1.61 30.77 21.43
CA ASP A 15 -1.00 29.44 21.45
C ASP A 15 0.25 29.30 20.56
N GLY A 16 0.41 30.21 19.59
CA GLY A 16 1.56 30.26 18.69
C GLY A 16 2.77 31.05 19.20
N SER A 17 2.69 31.75 20.33
CA SER A 17 3.78 32.59 20.83
C SER A 17 4.77 31.76 21.67
N PRO A 18 6.09 31.81 21.39
CA PRO A 18 7.09 31.06 22.19
C PRO A 18 7.26 31.61 23.62
N TYR A 19 6.97 32.90 23.83
CA TYR A 19 7.07 33.59 25.10
C TYR A 19 5.83 34.44 25.36
N CYS A 20 5.48 34.61 26.64
CA CYS A 20 4.43 35.53 27.04
C CYS A 20 4.92 36.99 26.89
N PRO A 21 4.21 37.85 26.14
CA PRO A 21 4.61 39.26 25.96
C PRO A 21 4.47 40.10 27.25
N GLU A 22 3.74 39.58 28.25
CA GLU A 22 3.41 40.32 29.47
C GLU A 22 4.37 40.01 30.63
N CYS A 23 4.83 38.76 30.75
CA CYS A 23 5.72 38.35 31.84
C CYS A 23 7.05 37.75 31.38
N GLY A 24 7.24 37.52 30.07
CA GLY A 24 8.47 36.93 29.53
C GLY A 24 8.64 35.42 29.76
N GLN A 25 7.72 34.78 30.49
CA GLN A 25 7.74 33.33 30.76
C GLN A 25 7.63 32.54 29.43
N PRO A 26 8.42 31.48 29.22
CA PRO A 26 8.28 30.61 28.06
C PRO A 26 6.93 29.88 28.13
N ILE A 27 6.22 29.86 26.99
CA ILE A 27 4.95 29.14 26.87
C ILE A 27 5.28 27.77 26.30
N PRO A 28 4.97 26.66 27.01
CA PRO A 28 5.17 25.33 26.47
C PRO A 28 4.24 25.20 25.26
N ARG A 29 4.80 25.25 24.06
CA ARG A 29 4.04 24.91 22.85
C ARG A 29 3.53 23.50 23.05
N LYS A 30 2.22 23.36 23.27
CA LYS A 30 1.54 22.16 22.80
C LYS A 30 1.63 22.27 21.29
N LEU A 31 2.76 21.80 20.76
CA LEU A 31 2.76 21.16 19.47
C LEU A 31 1.62 20.15 19.61
N ALA A 32 0.42 20.51 19.17
CA ALA A 32 -0.53 19.52 18.71
C ALA A 32 0.36 18.58 17.90
N PRO A 33 0.47 17.29 18.29
CA PRO A 33 1.34 16.35 17.61
C PRO A 33 1.15 16.67 16.15
N PHE A 34 2.21 17.14 15.50
CA PHE A 34 2.18 17.39 14.07
C PHE A 34 1.45 16.18 13.55
N GLU A 35 0.21 16.37 13.08
CA GLU A 35 -0.55 15.30 12.48
C GLU A 35 0.33 14.97 11.30
N THR A 36 1.23 14.04 11.59
CA THR A 36 2.03 13.31 10.64
C THR A 36 0.92 12.57 10.00
N ASP A 37 0.35 13.22 8.99
CA ASP A 37 -0.74 12.73 8.22
C ASP A 37 -0.40 11.25 7.95
N PRO A 38 -1.17 10.30 8.50
CA PRO A 38 -0.95 8.90 8.24
C PRO A 38 -1.32 8.55 6.78
N GLN A 39 -1.34 9.52 5.85
CA GLN A 39 -1.54 9.35 4.42
C GLN A 39 -0.28 9.48 3.57
N SER A 40 0.90 9.79 4.13
CA SER A 40 2.16 9.73 3.36
C SER A 40 2.99 8.48 3.69
N GLN A 41 2.91 7.48 2.79
CA GLN A 41 3.50 6.12 2.86
C GLN A 41 2.79 5.17 3.84
N CYS A 42 2.15 4.06 3.48
CA CYS A 42 2.05 3.29 2.25
C CYS A 42 0.66 2.64 2.24
N LYS A 43 -0.37 3.43 1.94
CA LYS A 43 -1.68 2.90 1.54
C LYS A 43 -2.04 3.42 0.15
N ARG A 44 -1.12 3.30 -0.81
CA ARG A 44 -1.59 2.89 -2.15
C ARG A 44 -2.15 1.50 -1.96
N ARG A 45 -3.45 1.50 -1.63
CA ARG A 45 -4.39 0.39 -1.67
C ARG A 45 -3.78 -0.69 -2.54
N TRP A 46 -3.19 -1.70 -1.90
CA TRP A 46 -2.81 -2.91 -2.60
C TRP A 46 -4.16 -3.48 -3.04
N LYS A 47 -4.62 -3.07 -4.23
CA LYS A 47 -5.66 -3.75 -4.99
C LYS A 47 -5.01 -5.08 -5.34
N PHE A 48 -4.86 -5.95 -4.34
CA PHE A 48 -4.83 -7.38 -4.56
C PHE A 48 -6.23 -7.68 -5.08
N SER A 49 -6.35 -7.49 -6.39
CA SER A 49 -7.60 -7.60 -7.10
C SER A 49 -8.15 -8.96 -6.77
N ARG A 50 -9.38 -9.00 -6.27
CA ARG A 50 -10.18 -10.20 -6.06
C ARG A 50 -10.12 -11.15 -7.27
N ASN A 51 -9.81 -10.61 -8.46
CA ASN A 51 -9.70 -11.32 -9.72
C ASN A 51 -8.34 -12.01 -9.93
N GLY A 52 -7.25 -11.57 -9.29
CA GLY A 52 -5.92 -12.19 -9.44
C GLY A 52 -5.80 -13.54 -8.74
N PHE A 53 -6.48 -13.70 -7.60
CA PHE A 53 -6.57 -15.00 -6.92
C PHE A 53 -7.48 -15.96 -7.69
N LEU A 54 -8.56 -15.44 -8.28
CA LEU A 54 -9.52 -16.23 -9.07
C LEU A 54 -8.88 -16.77 -10.35
N THR A 55 -8.00 -16.02 -11.01
CA THR A 55 -7.24 -16.52 -12.16
C THR A 55 -6.29 -17.65 -11.78
N ILE A 56 -5.55 -17.53 -10.66
CA ILE A 56 -4.60 -18.57 -10.21
C ILE A 56 -5.36 -19.86 -9.83
N PHE A 57 -6.50 -19.72 -9.14
CA PHE A 57 -7.33 -20.86 -8.75
C PHE A 57 -7.96 -21.58 -9.94
N VAL A 58 -8.47 -20.84 -10.94
CA VAL A 58 -9.00 -21.43 -12.18
C VAL A 58 -7.89 -22.13 -12.97
N PHE A 59 -6.69 -21.54 -13.07
CA PHE A 59 -5.56 -22.20 -13.72
C PHE A 59 -5.15 -23.48 -12.98
N LEU A 60 -5.09 -23.48 -11.64
CA LEU A 60 -4.79 -24.69 -10.86
C LEU A 60 -5.86 -25.76 -11.03
N LEU A 61 -7.15 -25.40 -11.10
CA LEU A 61 -8.22 -26.35 -11.37
C LEU A 61 -8.15 -26.90 -12.80
N VAL A 62 -7.89 -26.06 -13.81
CA VAL A 62 -7.76 -26.50 -15.21
C VAL A 62 -6.54 -27.40 -15.38
N TYR A 63 -5.39 -27.02 -14.83
CA TYR A 63 -4.17 -27.84 -14.89
C TYR A 63 -4.29 -29.11 -14.05
N GLY A 64 -4.88 -29.03 -12.85
CA GLY A 64 -5.12 -30.18 -11.98
C GLY A 64 -6.08 -31.18 -12.61
N LEU A 65 -7.19 -30.73 -13.20
CA LEU A 65 -8.14 -31.59 -13.92
C LEU A 65 -7.52 -32.16 -15.21
N SER A 66 -6.68 -31.39 -15.92
CA SER A 66 -5.96 -31.90 -17.08
C SER A 66 -4.94 -32.99 -16.71
N GLY A 67 -4.30 -32.87 -15.55
CA GLY A 67 -3.36 -33.88 -15.03
C GLY A 67 -4.03 -35.21 -14.72
N VAL A 68 -5.27 -35.19 -14.19
CA VAL A 68 -6.05 -36.40 -13.91
C VAL A 68 -6.60 -37.06 -15.20
N PHE A 69 -6.69 -36.30 -16.30
CA PHE A 69 -7.18 -36.79 -17.60
C PHE A 69 -6.08 -37.33 -18.54
N LEU A 70 -4.80 -37.15 -18.18
CA LEU A 70 -3.64 -37.51 -19.01
C LEU A 70 -3.18 -38.97 -18.88
N GLU A 71 -3.79 -39.78 -18.02
CA GLU A 71 -3.46 -41.21 -17.86
C GLU A 71 -4.01 -42.09 -19.00
N THR A 72 -4.87 -41.56 -19.88
CA THR A 72 -5.53 -42.37 -20.94
C THR A 72 -5.17 -42.02 -22.39
N HIS A 73 -4.34 -41.02 -22.67
CA HIS A 73 -3.91 -40.73 -24.06
C HIS A 73 -2.41 -40.42 -24.19
N ARG A 74 -1.68 -41.46 -24.62
CA ARG A 74 -0.28 -41.48 -25.04
C ARG A 74 -0.05 -40.65 -26.31
N VAL A 75 0.15 -39.33 -26.24
CA VAL A 75 1.07 -38.58 -27.14
C VAL A 75 1.62 -37.35 -26.43
N SER A 76 2.95 -37.28 -26.41
CA SER A 76 3.80 -36.17 -26.01
C SER A 76 3.50 -34.87 -26.77
N SER A 77 2.81 -33.92 -26.12
CA SER A 77 2.83 -32.52 -26.53
C SER A 77 2.75 -31.57 -25.33
N TRP A 78 3.65 -31.74 -24.35
CA TRP A 78 3.84 -30.75 -23.27
C TRP A 78 4.57 -29.50 -23.77
N THR A 79 5.25 -29.57 -24.92
CA THR A 79 5.95 -28.46 -25.56
C THR A 79 5.07 -27.23 -25.84
N PRO A 80 3.86 -27.34 -26.44
CA PRO A 80 3.01 -26.16 -26.62
C PRO A 80 2.62 -25.52 -25.29
N ILE A 81 2.28 -26.32 -24.26
CA ILE A 81 1.81 -25.80 -22.97
C ILE A 81 2.95 -25.02 -22.25
N PHE A 82 4.17 -25.55 -22.26
CA PHE A 82 5.32 -24.84 -21.69
C PHE A 82 5.66 -23.56 -22.45
N LEU A 83 5.54 -23.55 -23.78
CA LEU A 83 5.73 -22.35 -24.59
C LEU A 83 4.68 -21.28 -24.28
N PHE A 84 3.40 -21.67 -24.13
CA PHE A 84 2.34 -20.76 -23.73
C PHE A 84 2.55 -20.19 -22.32
N MET A 85 2.95 -21.02 -21.34
CA MET A 85 3.25 -20.56 -19.98
C MET A 85 4.45 -19.62 -19.93
N SER A 86 5.49 -19.90 -20.71
CA SER A 86 6.66 -19.02 -20.84
C SER A 86 6.29 -17.67 -21.46
N LEU A 87 5.51 -17.66 -22.55
CA LEU A 87 5.04 -16.43 -23.22
C LEU A 87 4.17 -15.57 -22.30
N ILE A 88 3.22 -16.18 -21.58
CA ILE A 88 2.37 -15.47 -20.61
C ILE A 88 3.24 -14.85 -19.51
N GLY A 89 4.24 -15.57 -19.01
CA GLY A 89 5.20 -15.06 -18.03
C GLY A 89 5.97 -13.83 -18.53
N VAL A 90 6.48 -13.86 -19.76
CA VAL A 90 7.21 -12.74 -20.38
C VAL A 90 6.29 -11.53 -20.57
N VAL A 91 5.06 -11.72 -21.06
CA VAL A 91 4.09 -10.61 -21.24
C VAL A 91 3.74 -9.97 -19.90
N VAL A 92 3.52 -10.77 -18.85
CA VAL A 92 3.27 -10.25 -17.50
C VAL A 92 4.49 -9.48 -16.99
N ALA A 93 5.71 -10.01 -17.15
CA ALA A 93 6.93 -9.32 -16.74
C ALA A 93 7.08 -7.94 -17.43
N ILE A 94 6.79 -7.87 -18.73
CA ILE A 94 6.82 -6.62 -19.50
C ILE A 94 5.76 -5.63 -18.99
N LEU A 95 4.53 -6.10 -18.71
CA LEU A 95 3.47 -5.24 -18.17
C LEU A 95 3.81 -4.71 -16.77
N GLN A 96 4.48 -5.52 -15.94
CA GLN A 96 4.97 -5.05 -14.64
C GLN A 96 6.06 -4.00 -14.82
N LEU A 97 7.05 -4.22 -15.70
CA LEU A 97 8.10 -3.23 -15.97
C LEU A 97 7.54 -1.90 -16.49
N LYS A 98 6.53 -1.93 -17.39
CA LYS A 98 5.87 -0.73 -17.90
C LYS A 98 5.07 0.02 -16.83
N LYS A 99 4.59 -0.68 -15.81
CA LYS A 99 3.87 -0.08 -14.67
C LYS A 99 4.82 0.54 -13.64
N TYR A 100 6.07 0.10 -13.60
CA TYR A 100 7.10 0.59 -12.68
C TYR A 100 7.99 1.70 -13.27
N ARG A 101 7.93 1.90 -14.59
CA ARG A 101 8.49 3.09 -15.26
C ARG A 101 7.47 4.23 -15.26
#